data_AF-A0A2V8L4B0-F1
#
_entry.id   AF-A0A2V8L4B0-F1
#
_cell.length_a   1.000
_cell.length_b   1.000
_cell.length_c   1.000
_cell.angle_alpha   90.00
_cell.angle_beta   90.00
_cell.angle_gamma   90.00
#
_symmetry.space_group_name_H-M   'P 1'
#
loop_
_entity.id
_entity.type
_entity.pdbx_description
1 polymer ?
#
loop_
_entity_poly.entity_id
_entity_poly.type
_entity_poly.pdbx_seq_one_letter_code
_entity_poly.pdbx_strand_id
1 'polypeptide(L)'
;MSDPKTILDATLTVVLAGGDGKRLLPLTADRPKSALPIGGPFKLIDFTLSNCFNSGLRRLFLLTQYKSEALHCYIRDGWSALWYRPDGDPREYIVCLPPACGKHYRGTADAVFQNLQIITREGPEFILVL
;
A
#
# COMPACT_ATOMS: atom_id res chain seq x y z
N MET A 1 27.95 -13.97 9.96
CA MET A 1 28.01 -12.49 9.86
C MET A 1 26.85 -12.07 8.99
N SER A 2 25.81 -11.45 9.59
CA SER A 2 24.71 -10.86 8.82
C SER A 2 25.24 -9.66 8.05
N ASP A 3 24.97 -9.62 6.74
CA ASP A 3 25.20 -8.45 5.89
C ASP A 3 24.59 -7.20 6.57
N PRO A 4 25.25 -6.03 6.57
CA PRO A 4 24.64 -4.81 7.08
C PRO A 4 23.30 -4.59 6.36
N LYS A 5 22.22 -4.49 7.12
CA LYS A 5 20.89 -4.17 6.58
C LYS A 5 21.01 -2.87 5.80
N THR A 6 20.73 -2.91 4.51
CA THR A 6 20.63 -1.70 3.71
C THR A 6 19.48 -0.85 4.28
N ILE A 7 19.55 0.48 4.17
CA ILE A 7 18.45 1.37 4.60
C ILE A 7 17.11 0.90 3.99
N LEU A 8 17.13 0.41 2.75
CA LEU A 8 15.96 -0.14 2.06
C LEU A 8 15.38 -1.38 2.76
N ASP A 9 16.23 -2.32 3.20
CA ASP A 9 15.80 -3.54 3.90
C ASP A 9 15.28 -3.25 5.32
N ALA A 10 15.78 -2.16 5.91
CA ALA A 10 15.37 -1.66 7.21
C ALA A 10 14.08 -0.82 7.17
N THR A 11 13.59 -0.45 5.97
CA THR A 11 12.42 0.41 5.79
C THR A 11 11.16 -0.40 5.46
N LEU A 12 10.05 -0.10 6.14
CA LEU A 12 8.70 -0.54 5.76
C LEU A 12 7.94 0.65 5.15
N THR A 13 7.33 0.43 3.99
CA THR A 13 6.51 1.45 3.33
C THR A 13 5.04 1.28 3.70
N VAL A 14 4.39 2.37 4.07
CA VAL A 14 2.96 2.43 4.41
C VAL A 14 2.30 3.45 3.49
N VAL A 15 1.49 2.97 2.54
CA VAL A 15 0.77 3.79 1.57
C VAL A 15 -0.68 4.00 2.03
N LEU A 16 -1.11 5.25 2.14
CA LEU A 16 -2.43 5.67 2.61
C LEU A 16 -3.40 5.82 1.42
N ALA A 17 -4.08 4.73 1.06
CA ALA A 17 -5.04 4.67 -0.06
C ALA A 17 -6.52 4.73 0.36
N GLY A 18 -6.82 5.29 1.55
CA GLY A 18 -8.17 5.34 2.12
C GLY A 18 -9.05 6.53 1.73
N GLY A 19 -8.55 7.46 0.91
CA GLY A 19 -9.26 8.72 0.60
C GLY A 19 -10.53 8.53 -0.25
N ASP A 20 -11.68 8.93 0.30
CA ASP A 20 -13.00 8.92 -0.35
C ASP A 20 -13.11 9.93 -1.51
N GLY A 21 -12.21 10.92 -1.57
CA GLY A 21 -12.03 11.76 -2.76
C GLY A 21 -13.25 12.61 -3.14
N LYS A 22 -14.10 12.98 -2.18
CA LYS A 22 -15.40 13.65 -2.38
C LYS A 22 -15.42 14.84 -3.37
N ARG A 23 -14.30 15.55 -3.52
CA ARG A 23 -14.15 16.66 -4.47
C ARG A 23 -14.12 16.22 -5.95
N LEU A 24 -13.93 14.94 -6.21
CA LEU A 24 -13.88 14.34 -7.54
C LEU A 24 -15.17 13.60 -7.89
N LEU A 25 -16.23 13.76 -7.10
CA LEU A 25 -17.54 13.26 -7.49
C LEU A 25 -17.95 13.87 -8.86
N PRO A 26 -18.55 13.08 -9.77
CA PRO A 26 -19.05 11.71 -9.56
C PRO A 26 -18.01 10.60 -9.78
N LEU A 27 -16.76 10.90 -10.13
CA LEU A 27 -15.75 9.90 -10.51
C LEU A 27 -15.36 8.94 -9.37
N THR A 28 -15.49 9.38 -8.11
CA THR A 28 -15.24 8.55 -6.93
C THR A 28 -16.52 7.98 -6.31
N ALA A 29 -17.63 8.02 -7.05
CA ALA A 29 -18.91 7.53 -6.53
C ALA A 29 -18.87 6.02 -6.23
N ASP A 30 -18.20 5.22 -7.05
CA ASP A 30 -18.15 3.75 -6.96
C ASP A 30 -16.76 3.17 -6.62
N ARG A 31 -15.73 4.02 -6.52
CA ARG A 31 -14.33 3.59 -6.34
C ARG A 31 -13.51 4.62 -5.55
N PRO A 32 -12.43 4.21 -4.86
CA PRO A 32 -11.54 5.14 -4.18
C PRO A 32 -10.77 6.01 -5.18
N LYS A 33 -10.33 7.20 -4.74
CA LYS A 33 -9.52 8.11 -5.56
C LYS A 33 -8.28 7.42 -6.13
N SER A 34 -7.65 6.55 -5.36
CA SER A 34 -6.44 5.83 -5.79
C SER A 34 -6.68 4.86 -6.95
N ALA A 35 -7.92 4.41 -7.15
CA ALA A 35 -8.30 3.50 -8.24
C ALA A 35 -8.78 4.23 -9.51
N LEU A 36 -8.73 5.57 -9.53
CA LEU A 36 -9.11 6.35 -10.71
C LEU A 36 -8.15 6.07 -11.87
N PRO A 37 -8.68 5.87 -13.10
CA PRO A 37 -7.85 5.64 -14.27
C PRO A 37 -7.11 6.92 -14.69
N ILE A 38 -5.90 6.75 -15.21
CA ILE A 38 -5.05 7.84 -15.71
C ILE A 38 -4.14 7.31 -16.82
N GLY A 39 -3.98 8.05 -17.91
CA GLY A 39 -3.01 7.70 -18.95
C GLY A 39 -3.21 6.34 -19.63
N GLY A 40 -4.46 5.87 -19.77
CA GLY A 40 -4.78 4.58 -20.41
C GLY A 40 -5.07 3.47 -19.38
N PRO A 41 -4.28 2.38 -19.35
CA PRO A 41 -4.55 1.22 -18.47
C PRO A 41 -4.20 1.47 -17.00
N PHE A 42 -3.49 2.56 -16.70
CA PHE A 42 -2.97 2.83 -15.36
C PHE A 42 -4.01 3.46 -14.44
N LYS A 43 -3.77 3.33 -13.15
CA LYS A 43 -4.51 3.96 -12.06
C LYS A 43 -3.61 4.91 -11.29
N LEU A 44 -4.23 5.86 -10.58
CA LEU A 44 -3.48 6.85 -9.81
C LEU A 44 -2.50 6.21 -8.79
N ILE A 45 -2.86 5.06 -8.21
CA ILE A 45 -2.01 4.31 -7.29
C ILE A 45 -0.69 3.84 -7.93
N ASP A 46 -0.67 3.60 -9.25
CA ASP A 46 0.49 3.04 -9.94
C ASP A 46 1.71 3.93 -9.87
N PHE A 47 1.54 5.26 -9.82
CA PHE A 47 2.65 6.18 -9.63
C PHE A 47 3.37 5.92 -8.31
N THR A 48 2.60 5.75 -7.23
CA THR A 48 3.16 5.53 -5.89
C THR A 48 3.85 4.16 -5.83
N LEU A 49 3.21 3.13 -6.39
CA LEU A 49 3.77 1.77 -6.41
C LEU A 49 4.99 1.65 -7.32
N SER A 50 4.99 2.32 -8.48
CA SER A 50 6.15 2.36 -9.37
C SER A 50 7.33 3.06 -8.70
N ASN A 51 7.09 4.17 -7.99
CA ASN A 51 8.14 4.84 -7.22
C ASN A 51 8.73 3.91 -6.15
N CYS A 52 7.88 3.19 -5.41
CA CYS A 52 8.34 2.23 -4.41
C CYS A 52 9.17 1.11 -5.06
N PHE A 53 8.63 0.49 -6.12
CA PHE A 53 9.26 -0.62 -6.83
C PHE A 53 10.62 -0.25 -7.42
N ASN A 54 10.70 0.89 -8.11
CA ASN A 54 11.91 1.39 -8.77
C ASN A 54 12.96 1.89 -7.76
N SER A 55 12.54 2.29 -6.56
CA SER A 55 13.44 2.69 -5.47
C SER A 55 13.92 1.52 -4.61
N GLY A 56 13.52 0.28 -4.93
CA GLY A 56 13.88 -0.90 -4.13
C GLY A 56 13.11 -1.02 -2.80
N LEU A 57 12.02 -0.29 -2.63
CA LEU A 57 11.14 -0.39 -1.46
C LEU A 57 10.19 -1.59 -1.65
N ARG A 58 10.60 -2.76 -1.15
CA ARG A 58 9.91 -4.04 -1.42
C ARG A 58 8.98 -4.53 -0.33
N ARG A 59 8.92 -3.85 0.81
CA ARG A 59 8.03 -4.16 1.93
C ARG A 59 6.95 -3.10 2.03
N LEU A 60 5.73 -3.42 1.63
CA LEU A 60 4.67 -2.42 1.48
C LEU A 60 3.34 -2.86 2.09
N PHE A 61 2.79 -2.00 2.94
CA PHE A 61 1.40 -2.05 3.40
C PHE A 61 0.58 -0.95 2.76
N LEU A 62 -0.52 -1.32 2.12
CA LEU A 62 -1.48 -0.42 1.51
C LEU A 62 -2.70 -0.30 2.42
N LEU A 63 -2.80 0.80 3.17
CA LEU A 63 -3.93 1.05 4.06
C LEU A 63 -5.12 1.55 3.24
N THR A 64 -6.14 0.70 3.15
CA THR A 64 -7.34 0.96 2.34
C THR A 64 -8.58 1.15 3.22
N GLN A 65 -9.59 1.88 2.73
CA GLN A 65 -10.80 2.17 3.52
C GLN A 65 -12.07 2.09 2.66
N TYR A 66 -12.32 3.11 1.84
CA TYR A 66 -13.58 3.24 1.09
C TYR A 66 -13.55 2.43 -0.21
N LYS A 67 -14.58 1.61 -0.44
CA LYS A 67 -14.82 0.85 -1.68
C LYS A 67 -13.56 0.15 -2.22
N SER A 68 -12.77 -0.42 -1.32
CA SER A 68 -11.41 -0.87 -1.62
C SER A 68 -11.33 -2.20 -2.36
N GLU A 69 -12.43 -2.96 -2.48
CA GLU A 69 -12.43 -4.28 -3.12
C GLU A 69 -11.86 -4.24 -4.55
N ALA A 70 -12.31 -3.27 -5.36
CA ALA A 70 -11.81 -3.09 -6.72
C ALA A 70 -10.31 -2.75 -6.76
N LEU A 71 -9.83 -2.00 -5.75
CA LEU A 71 -8.40 -1.71 -5.60
C LEU A 71 -7.63 -2.95 -5.16
N HIS A 72 -8.16 -3.75 -4.23
CA HIS A 72 -7.52 -4.99 -3.75
C HIS A 72 -7.34 -5.99 -4.89
N CYS A 73 -8.39 -6.23 -5.68
CA CYS A 73 -8.30 -7.07 -6.87
C CYS A 73 -7.26 -6.53 -7.86
N TYR A 74 -7.25 -5.23 -8.13
CA TYR A 74 -6.28 -4.62 -9.03
C TYR A 74 -4.82 -4.81 -8.57
N ILE A 75 -4.56 -4.64 -7.27
CA ILE A 75 -3.24 -4.86 -6.68
C ILE A 75 -2.84 -6.33 -6.75
N ARG A 76 -3.75 -7.24 -6.37
CA ARG A 76 -3.52 -8.69 -6.41
C ARG A 76 -3.20 -9.18 -7.82
N ASP A 77 -4.01 -8.75 -8.79
CA ASP A 77 -3.97 -9.29 -10.14
C ASP A 77 -2.85 -8.64 -10.99
N GLY A 78 -2.51 -7.37 -10.72
CA GLY A 78 -1.50 -6.62 -11.46
C GLY A 78 -0.14 -6.52 -10.75
N TRP A 79 -0.14 -6.07 -9.50
CA TRP A 79 1.09 -5.73 -8.78
C TRP A 79 1.72 -6.91 -8.06
N SER A 80 0.94 -7.80 -7.43
CA SER A 80 1.51 -8.91 -6.67
C SER A 80 2.36 -9.85 -7.52
N ALA A 81 1.98 -10.07 -8.79
CA ALA A 81 2.77 -10.88 -9.73
C ALA A 81 4.12 -10.23 -10.10
N LEU A 82 4.16 -8.89 -10.22
CA LEU A 82 5.40 -8.15 -10.49
C LEU A 82 6.29 -8.02 -9.25
N TRP A 83 5.67 -8.03 -8.07
CA TRP A 83 6.35 -7.83 -6.79
C TRP A 83 7.09 -9.07 -6.31
N TYR A 84 6.62 -10.25 -6.67
CA TYR A 84 7.28 -11.51 -6.33
C TYR A 84 8.39 -11.80 -7.33
N ARG A 85 9.64 -11.87 -6.85
CA ARG A 85 10.76 -12.27 -7.70
C ARG A 85 10.83 -13.81 -7.85
N PRO A 86 11.38 -14.35 -8.96
CA PRO A 86 11.49 -15.79 -9.20
C PRO A 86 12.41 -16.53 -8.22
N ASP A 87 13.36 -15.82 -7.61
CA ASP A 87 14.27 -16.30 -6.55
C ASP A 87 13.59 -16.39 -5.17
N GLY A 88 12.37 -15.86 -5.03
CA GLY A 88 11.46 -16.20 -3.94
C GLY A 88 11.85 -15.63 -2.57
N ASP A 89 12.49 -14.45 -2.51
CA ASP A 89 12.74 -13.80 -1.20
C ASP A 89 11.39 -13.55 -0.51
N PRO A 90 11.10 -14.22 0.62
CA PRO A 90 9.83 -14.07 1.34
C PRO A 90 9.65 -12.68 1.96
N ARG A 91 10.65 -11.80 1.87
CA ARG A 91 10.63 -10.43 2.41
C ARG A 91 10.02 -9.41 1.45
N GLU A 92 9.81 -9.73 0.17
CA GLU A 92 9.17 -8.81 -0.77
C GLU A 92 7.65 -9.03 -0.82
N TYR A 93 6.87 -8.03 -0.41
CA TYR A 93 5.42 -8.12 -0.42
C TYR A 93 4.73 -6.76 -0.57
N ILE A 94 3.50 -6.84 -1.10
CA ILE A 94 2.50 -5.79 -1.06
C ILE A 94 1.23 -6.36 -0.44
N VAL A 95 0.81 -5.83 0.70
CA VAL A 95 -0.39 -6.30 1.42
C VAL A 95 -1.37 -5.17 1.61
N CYS A 96 -2.62 -5.38 1.22
CA CYS A 96 -3.71 -4.45 1.48
C CYS A 96 -4.25 -4.66 2.90
N LEU A 97 -4.25 -3.61 3.72
CA LEU A 97 -4.76 -3.66 5.09
C LEU A 97 -6.05 -2.83 5.21
N PRO A 98 -7.21 -3.47 5.41
CA PRO A 98 -8.45 -2.77 5.76
C PRO A 98 -8.44 -2.36 7.24
N PRO A 99 -9.44 -1.58 7.70
CA PRO A 99 -9.51 -1.22 9.10
C PRO A 99 -9.65 -2.43 10.03
N ALA A 100 -8.73 -2.55 10.99
CA ALA A 100 -8.63 -3.72 11.87
C ALA A 100 -9.89 -3.94 12.73
N CYS A 101 -10.58 -2.86 13.12
CA CYS A 101 -11.77 -2.95 13.97
C CYS A 101 -13.10 -3.02 13.19
N GLY A 102 -13.07 -3.19 11.86
CA GLY A 102 -14.25 -3.17 11.00
C GLY A 102 -14.97 -1.81 10.92
N LYS A 103 -14.47 -0.79 11.64
CA LYS A 103 -14.94 0.60 11.59
C LYS A 103 -14.05 1.39 10.64
N HIS A 104 -14.61 2.43 10.03
CA HIS A 104 -13.86 3.39 9.22
C HIS A 104 -12.69 3.98 10.01
N TYR A 105 -11.56 4.22 9.35
CA TYR A 105 -10.50 5.05 9.92
C TYR A 105 -11.04 6.46 10.18
N ARG A 106 -10.74 6.99 11.36
CA ARG A 106 -11.07 8.38 11.73
C ARG A 106 -10.21 9.41 11.00
N GLY A 107 -9.09 8.96 10.45
CA GLY A 107 -8.14 9.76 9.68
C GLY A 107 -6.92 8.93 9.29
N THR A 108 -5.95 9.57 8.66
CA THR A 108 -4.70 8.92 8.20
C THR A 108 -3.87 8.36 9.35
N ALA A 109 -3.71 9.13 10.43
CA ALA A 109 -2.99 8.68 11.62
C ALA A 109 -3.70 7.50 12.31
N ASP A 110 -5.04 7.53 12.34
CA ASP A 110 -5.83 6.41 12.89
C ASP A 110 -5.68 5.14 12.04
N ALA A 111 -5.50 5.27 10.72
CA ALA A 111 -5.22 4.14 9.86
C ALA A 111 -3.91 3.42 10.24
N VAL A 112 -2.85 4.19 10.50
CA VAL A 112 -1.57 3.66 10.97
C VAL A 112 -1.72 3.07 12.37
N PHE A 113 -2.41 3.77 13.27
CA PHE A 113 -2.60 3.34 14.66
C PHE A 113 -3.36 2.00 14.77
N GLN A 114 -4.45 1.83 14.04
CA GLN A 114 -5.22 0.58 14.03
C GLN A 114 -4.40 -0.61 13.53
N ASN A 115 -3.44 -0.38 12.64
CA ASN A 115 -2.57 -1.41 12.06
C ASN A 115 -1.19 -1.47 12.73
N LEU A 116 -0.98 -0.73 13.82
CA LEU A 116 0.32 -0.59 14.47
C LEU A 116 0.91 -1.94 14.89
N GLN A 117 0.08 -2.85 15.40
CA GLN A 117 0.52 -4.20 15.80
C GLN A 117 1.16 -4.98 14.64
N ILE A 118 0.58 -4.89 13.44
CA ILE A 118 1.10 -5.56 12.24
C ILE A 118 2.39 -4.87 11.80
N ILE A 119 2.39 -3.54 11.75
CA ILE A 119 3.55 -2.71 11.41
C ILE A 119 4.74 -2.98 12.34
N THR A 120 4.53 -3.10 13.65
CA THR A 120 5.60 -3.35 14.62
C THR A 120 6.13 -4.78 14.57
N ARG A 121 5.28 -5.76 14.22
CA ARG A 121 5.70 -7.17 14.07
C ARG A 121 6.70 -7.37 12.94
N GLU A 122 6.61 -6.54 11.91
CA GLU A 122 7.57 -6.50 10.81
C GLU A 122 8.97 -6.03 11.24
N GLY A 123 9.12 -5.45 12.44
CA GLY A 123 10.40 -4.97 12.97
C GLY A 123 11.16 -4.01 12.04
N PRO A 124 10.52 -2.99 11.43
CA PRO A 124 11.24 -1.99 10.65
C PRO A 124 12.01 -1.03 11.56
N GLU A 125 13.13 -0.51 11.06
CA GLU A 125 13.88 0.60 11.69
C GLU A 125 13.31 1.95 11.22
N PHE A 126 12.88 2.01 9.96
CA PHE A 126 12.29 3.19 9.34
C PHE A 126 10.90 2.89 8.79
N ILE A 127 10.00 3.87 8.88
CA ILE A 127 8.68 3.82 8.23
C ILE A 127 8.60 4.97 7.24
N LEU A 128 8.36 4.63 5.97
CA LEU A 128 8.04 5.62 4.94
C LEU A 128 6.53 5.68 4.77
N VAL A 129 5.93 6.86 4.95
CA VAL A 129 4.50 7.09 4.74
C VAL A 129 4.28 7.84 3.44
N LEU A 130 3.41 7.30 2.57
CA LEU A 130 3.04 7.87 1.27
C LEU A 130 1.52 8.02 1.14
#